data_AF-K4A935-F1
#
_entry.id   AF-K4A935-F1
#
_cell.length_a   1.000
_cell.length_b   1.000
_cell.length_c   1.000
_cell.angle_alpha   90.00
_cell.angle_beta   90.00
_cell.angle_gamma   90.00
#
_symmetry.space_group_name_H-M   'P 1'
#
loop_
_entity.id
_entity.type
_entity.pdbx_description
1 polymer ?
#
loop_
_entity_poly.entity_id
_entity_poly.type
_entity_poly.pdbx_seq_one_letter_code
_entity_poly.pdbx_strand_id
1 'polypeptide(L)'
;MDSDGDCGSDAGAEWVWVRRPAEAEAVAAAAGWPAAAADEEARPLKVVFASPARYFTDAAPIGNGRLGAMVWGGVESERLQLNHDTLWTGGPGNYTNPKAPPVLSKVRNLVDNGKYPEATAAAYDLSGDQTQVYQPLGDIDLIFGKHIKHTNYKRELNLHTATVNVTYTVGEVVYSREHFSSNPHQVIATKISANKPGNVSFTVSLTTPLDHKIRVTDANEIIMEGSCPGERPQKDNKTSDHPIGIKFCAILYLQTNGANSKVKILKDKMLKLDGADSVILLLAAATSFEGPFIKPSESKLDPTVSAFTTLSVARSLSYSQLKAYHMDDYQSLFQRVSLQLSHDCNYQLWENRLGQSAEAGSQDATVSDYAFQRADCTRSAVLNDSVKSTVDRIITFKDNEDPSLVELLFQFGRYLLISCSRPGTQISNLQGIWSNDPSPPWDAAPHPNINLQMNYWPALPCNLSECQEPLFDFIGSLSVNGAKTAKLL
;
A
#
# COMPACT_ATOMS: atom_id res chain seq x y z
N MET A 1 -46.50 -33.80 -21.31
CA MET A 1 -46.20 -34.40 -20.01
C MET A 1 -44.71 -34.61 -19.96
N ASP A 2 -44.06 -33.70 -19.24
CA ASP A 2 -42.87 -33.82 -18.39
C ASP A 2 -41.70 -34.72 -18.81
N SER A 3 -40.50 -34.14 -18.80
CA SER A 3 -39.46 -34.33 -17.76
C SER A 3 -38.02 -34.27 -18.32
N ASP A 4 -37.40 -33.12 -18.07
CA ASP A 4 -36.10 -32.84 -17.42
C ASP A 4 -34.96 -33.87 -17.32
N GLY A 5 -33.75 -33.28 -17.38
CA GLY A 5 -32.49 -33.74 -16.79
C GLY A 5 -31.33 -33.70 -17.79
N ASP A 6 -30.17 -33.08 -17.57
CA ASP A 6 -29.55 -32.41 -16.43
C ASP A 6 -28.28 -31.74 -17.00
N CYS A 7 -28.00 -30.48 -16.68
CA CYS A 7 -26.76 -29.78 -17.04
C CYS A 7 -26.13 -29.19 -15.77
N GLY A 8 -25.00 -29.80 -15.39
CA GLY A 8 -24.27 -29.52 -14.16
C GLY A 8 -23.50 -28.19 -14.15
N SER A 9 -23.79 -27.42 -13.11
CA SER A 9 -22.92 -26.62 -12.24
C SER A 9 -21.80 -25.77 -12.87
N ASP A 10 -22.13 -24.49 -13.09
CA ASP A 10 -21.20 -23.37 -13.04
C ASP A 10 -20.71 -23.15 -11.59
N ALA A 11 -19.40 -23.10 -11.40
CA ALA A 11 -18.78 -22.69 -10.13
C ALA A 11 -18.92 -21.17 -9.99
N GLY A 12 -19.89 -20.74 -9.18
CA GLY A 12 -20.20 -19.34 -8.93
C GLY A 12 -19.08 -18.60 -8.22
N ALA A 13 -18.63 -17.49 -8.82
CA ALA A 13 -17.95 -16.43 -8.09
C ALA A 13 -18.94 -15.86 -7.05
N GLU A 14 -18.59 -15.96 -5.77
CA GLU A 14 -19.39 -15.41 -4.69
C GLU A 14 -19.31 -13.87 -4.76
N TRP A 15 -20.38 -13.23 -5.20
CA TRP A 15 -20.49 -11.77 -5.22
C TRP A 15 -20.53 -11.25 -3.79
N VAL A 16 -19.48 -10.57 -3.34
CA VAL A 16 -19.53 -9.80 -2.09
C VAL A 16 -20.41 -8.57 -2.34
N TRP A 17 -21.62 -8.59 -1.80
CA TRP A 17 -22.53 -7.46 -1.86
C TRP A 17 -21.99 -6.31 -1.00
N VAL A 18 -21.32 -5.35 -1.64
CA VAL A 18 -21.00 -4.07 -0.99
C VAL A 18 -22.30 -3.28 -0.87
N ARG A 19 -22.73 -3.01 0.37
CA ARG A 19 -23.93 -2.22 0.63
C ARG A 19 -23.75 -0.84 0.01
N ARG A 20 -24.79 -0.31 -0.65
CA ARG A 20 -24.80 1.11 -1.07
C ARG A 20 -24.81 2.00 0.18
N PRO A 21 -23.83 2.92 0.35
CA PRO A 21 -23.82 3.86 1.45
C PRO A 21 -25.09 4.71 1.43
N ALA A 22 -25.64 4.98 2.61
CA ALA A 22 -26.70 5.97 2.74
C ALA A 22 -26.17 7.36 2.35
N GLU A 23 -27.03 8.26 1.87
CA GLU A 23 -26.62 9.64 1.54
C GLU A 23 -25.96 10.34 2.74
N ALA A 24 -26.38 10.04 3.98
CA ALA A 24 -25.76 10.56 5.19
C ALA A 24 -24.30 10.07 5.38
N GLU A 25 -24.01 8.80 5.06
CA GLU A 25 -22.65 8.23 5.13
C GLU A 25 -21.76 8.83 4.04
N ALA A 26 -22.30 9.02 2.82
CA ALA A 26 -21.60 9.72 1.74
C ALA A 26 -21.32 11.18 2.10
N VAL A 27 -22.28 11.89 2.69
CA VAL A 27 -22.11 13.29 3.14
C VAL A 27 -21.10 13.36 4.29
N ALA A 28 -21.10 12.43 5.25
CA ALA A 28 -20.09 12.38 6.31
C ALA A 28 -18.67 12.15 5.75
N ALA A 29 -18.52 11.26 4.76
CA ALA A 29 -17.25 11.04 4.07
C ALA A 29 -16.81 12.26 3.23
N ALA A 30 -17.76 12.93 2.55
CA ALA A 30 -17.55 14.17 1.79
C ALA A 30 -17.17 15.36 2.68
N ALA A 31 -17.73 15.35 3.89
CA ALA A 31 -17.69 16.30 4.99
C ALA A 31 -16.35 17.00 5.14
N GLY A 32 -15.26 16.25 4.91
CA GLY A 32 -13.92 16.76 5.13
C GLY A 32 -13.88 17.52 6.44
N TRP A 33 -14.25 16.86 7.54
CA TRP A 33 -14.34 17.46 8.86
C TRP A 33 -15.28 18.68 8.96
N PRO A 34 -16.52 18.56 9.47
CA PRO A 34 -17.10 19.69 10.18
C PRO A 34 -16.40 19.81 11.54
N ALA A 35 -15.97 21.01 11.88
CA ALA A 35 -15.61 21.37 13.25
C ALA A 35 -16.88 21.27 14.10
N ALA A 36 -17.21 20.06 14.52
CA ALA A 36 -18.21 19.76 15.52
C ALA A 36 -17.53 18.84 16.52
N ALA A 37 -17.49 19.30 17.77
CA ALA A 37 -16.94 18.58 18.91
C ALA A 37 -17.63 17.21 19.07
N ALA A 38 -17.07 16.21 18.42
CA ALA A 38 -17.02 14.85 18.94
C ALA A 38 -15.61 14.74 19.51
N ASP A 39 -15.50 14.28 20.76
CA ASP A 39 -14.25 14.09 21.50
C ASP A 39 -13.09 13.79 20.54
N GLU A 40 -12.02 14.59 20.60
CA GLU A 40 -10.74 14.14 20.08
C GLU A 40 -10.52 12.76 20.68
N GLU A 41 -10.62 11.69 19.88
CA GLU A 41 -10.02 10.42 20.28
C GLU A 41 -8.60 10.81 20.66
N ALA A 42 -8.27 10.67 21.95
CA ALA A 42 -7.05 11.20 22.56
C ALA A 42 -5.75 10.63 21.95
N ARG A 43 -5.85 9.85 20.86
CA ARG A 43 -4.84 8.94 20.31
C ARG A 43 -5.00 8.81 18.80
N PRO A 44 -4.52 9.78 18.01
CA PRO A 44 -4.59 9.65 16.56
C PRO A 44 -3.72 8.46 16.12
N LEU A 45 -4.34 7.39 15.61
CA LEU A 45 -3.68 6.32 14.84
C LEU A 45 -3.23 6.86 13.48
N LYS A 46 -2.30 7.82 13.54
CA LYS A 46 -1.79 8.58 12.41
C LYS A 46 -0.27 8.51 12.40
N VAL A 47 0.28 8.20 11.22
CA VAL A 47 1.69 8.42 10.94
C VAL A 47 1.84 9.87 10.50
N VAL A 48 2.50 10.69 11.32
CA VAL A 48 2.66 12.14 11.09
C VAL A 48 4.06 12.41 10.56
N PHE A 49 4.14 13.08 9.41
CA PHE A 49 5.39 13.38 8.75
C PHE A 49 5.79 14.85 8.96
N ALA A 50 7.05 15.10 9.32
CA ALA A 50 7.55 16.45 9.61
C ALA A 50 7.66 17.34 8.36
N SER A 51 7.74 16.74 7.17
CA SER A 51 7.98 17.44 5.91
C SER A 51 7.51 16.62 4.71
N PRO A 52 7.52 17.20 3.49
CA PRO A 52 7.54 16.41 2.27
C PRO A 52 8.62 15.33 2.31
N ALA A 53 8.35 14.20 1.68
CA ALA A 53 9.30 13.08 1.54
C ALA A 53 10.54 13.53 0.76
N ARG A 54 11.72 13.13 1.23
CA ARG A 54 12.99 13.29 0.50
C ARG A 54 13.44 11.96 -0.10
N TYR A 55 13.17 10.87 0.61
CA TYR A 55 13.46 9.51 0.21
C TYR A 55 12.17 8.71 0.04
N PHE A 56 12.28 7.60 -0.70
CA PHE A 56 11.18 6.65 -0.86
C PHE A 56 10.60 6.17 0.48
N THR A 57 11.48 5.91 1.45
CA THR A 57 11.13 5.46 2.81
C THR A 57 10.42 6.53 3.65
N ASP A 58 10.40 7.79 3.21
CA ASP A 58 9.67 8.87 3.87
C ASP A 58 8.26 9.06 3.29
N ALA A 59 7.96 8.43 2.15
CA ALA A 59 6.67 8.53 1.48
C ALA A 59 5.63 7.66 2.20
N ALA A 60 4.36 8.07 2.14
CA ALA A 60 3.28 7.36 2.80
C ALA A 60 2.71 6.27 1.87
N PRO A 61 2.72 4.99 2.28
CA PRO A 61 2.08 3.93 1.51
C PRO A 61 0.56 4.09 1.52
N ILE A 62 -0.06 3.77 0.40
CA ILE A 62 -1.49 3.44 0.26
C ILE A 62 -1.60 2.23 -0.66
N GLY A 63 -2.60 1.39 -0.44
CA GLY A 63 -2.80 0.20 -1.28
C GLY A 63 -4.16 -0.43 -1.07
N ASN A 64 -4.62 -1.15 -2.09
CA ASN A 64 -5.88 -1.88 -2.07
C ASN A 64 -5.68 -3.40 -2.27
N GLY A 65 -4.46 -3.89 -2.03
CA GLY A 65 -3.98 -5.23 -2.34
C GLY A 65 -3.39 -5.37 -3.75
N ARG A 66 -3.97 -4.67 -4.75
CA ARG A 66 -3.56 -4.76 -6.16
C ARG A 66 -2.77 -3.55 -6.63
N LEU A 67 -3.36 -2.37 -6.49
CA LEU A 67 -2.78 -1.07 -6.81
C LEU A 67 -2.22 -0.42 -5.54
N GLY A 68 -0.93 -0.18 -5.55
CA GLY A 68 -0.19 0.51 -4.51
C GLY A 68 0.28 1.88 -4.98
N ALA A 69 0.35 2.84 -4.06
CA ALA A 69 1.10 4.05 -4.27
C ALA A 69 1.86 4.52 -3.03
N MET A 70 2.95 5.24 -3.28
CA MET A 70 3.76 5.90 -2.25
C MET A 70 3.66 7.42 -2.45
N VAL A 71 3.03 8.11 -1.50
CA VAL A 71 2.66 9.54 -1.58
C VAL A 71 3.75 10.41 -0.95
N TRP A 72 4.35 11.31 -1.74
CA TRP A 72 5.52 12.09 -1.31
C TRP A 72 5.17 13.37 -0.55
N GLY A 73 4.06 14.02 -0.88
CA GLY A 73 3.58 15.21 -0.18
C GLY A 73 4.25 16.52 -0.56
N GLY A 74 4.88 16.64 -1.74
CA GLY A 74 5.64 17.84 -2.09
C GLY A 74 4.77 19.06 -2.44
N VAL A 75 5.25 20.27 -2.10
CA VAL A 75 4.49 21.52 -2.27
C VAL A 75 4.61 22.07 -3.69
N GLU A 76 5.82 22.11 -4.23
CA GLU A 76 6.08 22.57 -5.60
C GLU A 76 5.78 21.49 -6.65
N SER A 77 6.10 20.25 -6.30
CA SER A 77 5.82 19.06 -7.07
C SER A 77 5.33 17.95 -6.15
N GLU A 78 4.28 17.25 -6.53
CA GLU A 78 3.81 16.04 -5.85
C GLU A 78 4.14 14.82 -6.72
N ARG A 79 4.49 13.72 -6.05
CA ARG A 79 4.74 12.42 -6.69
C ARG A 79 3.92 11.37 -5.98
N LEU A 80 3.16 10.61 -6.77
CA LEU A 80 2.61 9.33 -6.34
C LEU A 80 3.33 8.26 -7.16
N GLN A 81 4.25 7.55 -6.54
CA GLN A 81 4.84 6.39 -7.19
C GLN A 81 3.86 5.24 -7.14
N LEU A 82 3.70 4.54 -8.25
CA LEU A 82 2.67 3.55 -8.52
C LEU A 82 3.27 2.15 -8.63
N ASN A 83 2.49 1.19 -8.16
CA ASN A 83 2.78 -0.22 -8.28
C ASN A 83 1.49 -1.00 -8.61
N HIS A 84 1.68 -2.12 -9.30
CA HIS A 84 0.63 -3.12 -9.54
C HIS A 84 1.20 -4.49 -9.17
N ASP A 85 0.50 -5.24 -8.32
CA ASP A 85 0.95 -6.52 -7.74
C ASP A 85 1.38 -7.61 -8.74
N THR A 86 0.80 -7.61 -9.95
CA THR A 86 1.10 -8.56 -11.05
C THR A 86 2.17 -8.08 -12.02
N LEU A 87 2.82 -6.94 -11.79
CA LEU A 87 3.82 -6.40 -12.71
C LEU A 87 5.22 -6.97 -12.40
N TRP A 88 5.57 -8.04 -13.11
CA TRP A 88 6.85 -8.76 -12.96
C TRP A 88 7.52 -8.96 -14.31
N THR A 89 8.85 -9.09 -14.30
CA THR A 89 9.58 -9.55 -15.49
C THR A 89 9.27 -11.02 -15.78
N GLY A 90 9.58 -11.49 -16.99
CA GLY A 90 9.52 -12.91 -17.27
C GLY A 90 8.13 -13.47 -17.56
N GLY A 91 8.01 -14.77 -17.34
CA GLY A 91 6.78 -15.54 -17.46
C GLY A 91 6.97 -16.96 -16.93
N PRO A 92 5.96 -17.83 -17.08
CA PRO A 92 6.05 -19.23 -16.67
C PRO A 92 7.22 -19.94 -17.36
N GLY A 93 8.11 -20.54 -16.57
CA GLY A 93 9.30 -21.25 -17.04
C GLY A 93 9.37 -22.70 -16.55
N ASN A 94 10.34 -23.46 -17.05
CA ASN A 94 10.68 -24.77 -16.51
C ASN A 94 11.78 -24.63 -15.45
N TYR A 95 11.40 -24.71 -14.19
CA TYR A 95 12.31 -24.56 -13.05
C TYR A 95 12.94 -25.89 -12.59
N THR A 96 12.78 -26.97 -13.36
CA THR A 96 13.34 -28.29 -13.03
C THR A 96 14.75 -28.44 -13.58
N ASN A 97 15.69 -28.92 -12.73
CA ASN A 97 17.07 -29.16 -13.12
C ASN A 97 17.28 -30.67 -13.40
N PRO A 98 17.35 -31.11 -14.68
CA PRO A 98 17.47 -32.54 -15.03
C PRO A 98 18.77 -33.20 -14.54
N LYS A 99 19.78 -32.40 -14.16
CA LYS A 99 21.04 -32.90 -13.61
C LYS A 99 20.95 -33.14 -12.09
N ALA A 100 19.89 -32.70 -11.43
CA ALA A 100 19.78 -32.77 -9.98
C ALA A 100 19.80 -34.20 -9.40
N PRO A 101 19.19 -35.24 -10.00
CA PRO A 101 19.16 -36.58 -9.38
C PRO A 101 20.53 -37.24 -9.16
N PRO A 102 21.43 -37.31 -10.16
CA PRO A 102 22.78 -37.83 -9.93
C PRO A 102 23.60 -36.94 -8.99
N VAL A 103 23.41 -35.62 -9.02
CA VAL A 103 24.07 -34.68 -8.11
C VAL A 103 23.61 -34.91 -6.67
N LEU A 104 22.31 -35.08 -6.43
CA LEU A 104 21.73 -35.33 -5.11
C LEU A 104 22.26 -36.64 -4.52
N SER A 105 22.38 -37.68 -5.35
CA SER A 105 22.97 -38.96 -4.95
C SER A 105 24.44 -38.81 -4.54
N LYS A 106 25.23 -38.02 -5.30
CA LYS A 106 26.62 -37.69 -4.96
C LYS A 106 26.71 -36.89 -3.66
N VAL A 107 25.88 -35.87 -3.48
CA VAL A 107 25.84 -35.04 -2.27
C VAL A 107 25.53 -35.90 -1.04
N ARG A 108 24.50 -36.77 -1.10
CA ARG A 108 24.16 -37.70 -0.02
C ARG A 108 25.35 -38.60 0.34
N ASN A 109 25.99 -39.22 -0.65
CA ASN A 109 27.17 -40.06 -0.41
C ASN A 109 28.33 -39.29 0.26
N LEU A 110 28.59 -38.05 -0.16
CA LEU A 110 29.62 -37.21 0.47
C LEU A 110 29.28 -36.89 1.93
N VAL A 111 28.02 -36.54 2.22
CA VAL A 111 27.52 -36.31 3.59
C VAL A 111 27.65 -37.57 4.44
N ASP A 112 27.25 -38.73 3.94
CA ASP A 112 27.34 -40.02 4.65
C ASP A 112 28.78 -40.40 5.00
N ASN A 113 29.76 -39.92 4.23
CA ASN A 113 31.19 -40.13 4.46
C ASN A 113 31.87 -38.97 5.21
N GLY A 114 31.11 -38.01 5.76
CA GLY A 114 31.65 -36.87 6.51
C GLY A 114 32.41 -35.83 5.68
N LYS A 115 32.27 -35.86 4.35
CA LYS A 115 32.96 -34.96 3.40
C LYS A 115 32.14 -33.71 3.11
N TYR A 116 31.93 -32.88 4.14
CA TYR A 116 31.05 -31.71 4.05
C TYR A 116 31.51 -30.63 3.06
N PRO A 117 32.81 -30.24 2.99
CA PRO A 117 33.26 -29.25 2.01
C PRO A 117 32.98 -29.68 0.56
N GLU A 118 33.22 -30.95 0.24
CA GLU A 118 32.95 -31.53 -1.07
C GLU A 118 31.45 -31.65 -1.34
N ALA A 119 30.66 -31.98 -0.32
CA ALA A 119 29.21 -32.02 -0.41
C ALA A 119 28.63 -30.62 -0.72
N THR A 120 29.11 -29.58 -0.05
CA THR A 120 28.71 -28.18 -0.31
C THR A 120 29.09 -27.74 -1.73
N ALA A 121 30.30 -28.06 -2.18
CA ALA A 121 30.72 -27.74 -3.54
C ALA A 121 29.86 -28.47 -4.59
N ALA A 122 29.54 -29.74 -4.36
CA ALA A 122 28.66 -30.52 -5.24
C ALA A 122 27.20 -30.03 -5.20
N ALA A 123 26.72 -29.55 -4.05
CA ALA A 123 25.35 -29.08 -3.90
C ALA A 123 25.05 -27.81 -4.72
N TYR A 124 26.06 -27.06 -5.16
CA TYR A 124 25.86 -25.92 -6.06
C TYR A 124 25.13 -26.32 -7.35
N ASP A 125 25.40 -27.52 -7.87
CA ASP A 125 24.76 -28.08 -9.06
C ASP A 125 23.29 -28.50 -8.85
N LEU A 126 22.77 -28.42 -7.61
CA LEU A 126 21.34 -28.58 -7.29
C LEU A 126 20.54 -27.29 -7.46
N SER A 127 21.21 -26.15 -7.68
CA SER A 127 20.54 -24.85 -7.86
C SER A 127 19.78 -24.81 -9.19
N GLY A 128 18.74 -23.97 -9.23
CA GLY A 128 18.00 -23.62 -10.44
C GLY A 128 18.25 -22.17 -10.86
N ASP A 129 17.50 -21.73 -11.86
CA ASP A 129 17.54 -20.34 -12.32
C ASP A 129 16.99 -19.37 -11.26
N GLN A 130 17.42 -18.12 -11.33
CA GLN A 130 16.94 -17.06 -10.45
C GLN A 130 15.47 -16.73 -10.71
N THR A 131 14.79 -16.22 -9.68
CA THR A 131 13.43 -15.70 -9.80
C THR A 131 13.35 -14.47 -10.69
N GLN A 132 12.14 -14.16 -11.14
CA GLN A 132 11.83 -12.92 -11.83
C GLN A 132 11.75 -11.73 -10.87
N VAL A 133 11.73 -10.52 -11.42
CA VAL A 133 11.89 -9.26 -10.68
C VAL A 133 10.59 -8.48 -10.67
N TYR A 134 10.16 -8.03 -9.49
CA TYR A 134 9.00 -7.13 -9.35
C TYR A 134 9.33 -5.76 -9.96
N GLN A 135 8.40 -5.16 -10.69
CA GLN A 135 8.64 -3.90 -11.41
C GLN A 135 7.69 -2.79 -10.94
N PRO A 136 8.19 -1.54 -10.77
CA PRO A 136 7.33 -0.40 -10.52
C PRO A 136 6.46 -0.08 -11.75
N LEU A 137 5.21 0.30 -11.53
CA LEU A 137 4.31 0.70 -12.63
C LEU A 137 4.73 2.05 -13.21
N GLY A 138 5.18 2.98 -12.36
CA GLY A 138 5.58 4.32 -12.75
C GLY A 138 5.26 5.36 -11.70
N ASP A 139 5.14 6.63 -12.08
CA ASP A 139 4.80 7.75 -11.20
C ASP A 139 3.66 8.60 -11.81
N ILE A 140 2.81 9.16 -10.94
CA ILE A 140 2.06 10.38 -11.24
C ILE A 140 2.90 11.55 -10.75
N ASP A 141 3.33 12.40 -11.67
CA ASP A 141 4.05 13.64 -11.35
C ASP A 141 3.11 14.84 -11.53
N LEU A 142 2.93 15.62 -10.47
CA LEU A 142 2.16 16.86 -10.44
C LEU A 142 3.10 18.04 -10.22
N ILE A 143 3.04 19.07 -11.06
CA ILE A 143 3.90 20.26 -10.96
C ILE A 143 3.02 21.48 -10.75
N PHE A 144 3.07 22.08 -9.56
CA PHE A 144 2.27 23.24 -9.15
C PHE A 144 2.99 24.57 -9.40
N GLY A 145 4.32 24.57 -9.49
CA GLY A 145 5.11 25.78 -9.69
C GLY A 145 6.55 25.62 -9.20
N LYS A 146 7.26 26.74 -9.03
CA LYS A 146 8.61 26.80 -8.45
C LYS A 146 8.68 27.90 -7.40
N HIS A 147 9.57 27.74 -6.43
CA HIS A 147 9.85 28.71 -5.36
C HIS A 147 8.59 29.09 -4.54
N ILE A 148 7.76 28.09 -4.22
CA ILE A 148 6.52 28.29 -3.46
C ILE A 148 6.86 28.44 -1.98
N LYS A 149 6.76 29.68 -1.49
CA LYS A 149 6.81 29.97 -0.06
C LYS A 149 5.52 29.49 0.60
N HIS A 150 5.64 28.59 1.57
CA HIS A 150 4.50 28.00 2.26
C HIS A 150 4.69 28.01 3.78
N THR A 151 3.58 27.86 4.49
CA THR A 151 3.51 27.72 5.95
C THR A 151 2.49 26.64 6.31
N ASN A 152 2.40 26.28 7.59
CA ASN A 152 1.40 25.33 8.12
C ASN A 152 1.35 23.99 7.38
N TYR A 153 2.51 23.50 6.93
CA TYR A 153 2.58 22.20 6.26
C TYR A 153 2.23 21.07 7.23
N LYS A 154 1.32 20.19 6.82
CA LYS A 154 1.03 18.93 7.50
C LYS A 154 0.89 17.82 6.47
N ARG A 155 1.49 16.68 6.77
CA ARG A 155 1.30 15.42 6.03
C ARG A 155 1.09 14.30 7.01
N GLU A 156 0.03 13.53 6.82
CA GLU A 156 -0.33 12.42 7.68
C GLU A 156 -0.92 11.25 6.89
N LEU A 157 -0.60 10.02 7.29
CA LEU A 157 -1.34 8.82 6.92
C LEU A 157 -2.24 8.45 8.10
N ASN A 158 -3.55 8.47 7.89
CA ASN A 158 -4.53 8.10 8.89
C ASN A 158 -4.90 6.61 8.75
N LEU A 159 -4.55 5.80 9.75
CA LEU A 159 -4.82 4.36 9.74
C LEU A 159 -6.28 4.03 9.99
N HIS A 160 -7.10 4.92 10.54
CA HIS A 160 -8.54 4.67 10.71
C HIS A 160 -9.30 4.77 9.38
N THR A 161 -8.80 5.58 8.45
CA THR A 161 -9.46 5.84 7.16
C THR A 161 -8.69 5.29 5.96
N ALA A 162 -7.46 4.81 6.16
CA ALA A 162 -6.52 4.46 5.10
C ALA A 162 -6.36 5.59 4.06
N THR A 163 -6.26 6.83 4.54
CA THR A 163 -6.08 8.01 3.67
C THR A 163 -4.82 8.79 4.04
N VAL A 164 -4.14 9.30 3.02
CA VAL A 164 -3.04 10.25 3.19
C VAL A 164 -3.56 11.66 2.94
N ASN A 165 -3.33 12.55 3.89
CA ASN A 165 -3.72 13.95 3.81
C ASN A 165 -2.48 14.85 3.78
N VAL A 166 -2.49 15.85 2.90
CA VAL A 166 -1.46 16.90 2.83
C VAL A 166 -2.15 18.25 2.83
N THR A 167 -1.75 19.13 3.74
CA THR A 167 -2.25 20.51 3.81
C THR A 167 -1.11 21.49 3.95
N TYR A 168 -1.26 22.67 3.35
CA TYR A 168 -0.29 23.76 3.47
C TYR A 168 -0.93 25.09 3.06
N THR A 169 -0.32 26.19 3.47
CA THR A 169 -0.80 27.55 3.17
C THR A 169 0.20 28.29 2.29
N VAL A 170 -0.27 28.89 1.20
CA VAL A 170 0.49 29.82 0.33
C VAL A 170 -0.22 31.17 0.32
N GLY A 171 0.40 32.18 0.92
CA GLY A 171 -0.27 33.46 1.17
C GLY A 171 -1.51 33.26 2.05
N GLU A 172 -2.69 33.55 1.52
CA GLU A 172 -3.98 33.36 2.20
C GLU A 172 -4.75 32.11 1.73
N VAL A 173 -4.16 31.31 0.83
CA VAL A 173 -4.81 30.13 0.25
C VAL A 173 -4.35 28.89 0.98
N VAL A 174 -5.30 28.12 1.51
CA VAL A 174 -5.08 26.81 2.10
C VAL A 174 -5.34 25.76 1.03
N TYR A 175 -4.32 24.96 0.75
CA TYR A 175 -4.38 23.82 -0.15
C TYR A 175 -4.55 22.54 0.65
N SER A 176 -5.36 21.62 0.13
CA SER A 176 -5.56 20.27 0.68
C SER A 176 -5.49 19.23 -0.41
N ARG A 177 -4.83 18.11 -0.09
CA ARG A 177 -4.78 16.90 -0.92
C ARG A 177 -5.12 15.68 -0.08
N GLU A 178 -6.05 14.87 -0.55
CA GLU A 178 -6.43 13.60 0.08
C GLU A 178 -6.28 12.45 -0.93
N HIS A 179 -5.56 11.41 -0.53
CA HIS A 179 -5.21 10.26 -1.36
C HIS A 179 -5.64 8.94 -0.71
N PHE A 180 -6.19 8.01 -1.50
CA PHE A 180 -6.46 6.63 -1.07
C PHE A 180 -6.48 5.67 -2.26
N SER A 181 -6.31 4.37 -1.99
CA SER A 181 -6.45 3.30 -2.98
C SER A 181 -7.67 2.45 -2.60
N SER A 182 -8.72 2.50 -3.42
CA SER A 182 -10.02 1.86 -3.14
C SER A 182 -10.01 0.42 -3.60
N ASN A 183 -10.25 -0.54 -2.70
CA ASN A 183 -10.44 -1.95 -3.07
C ASN A 183 -11.76 -2.20 -3.81
N PRO A 184 -12.92 -1.66 -3.37
CA PRO A 184 -14.18 -1.91 -4.09
C PRO A 184 -14.20 -1.40 -5.53
N HIS A 185 -13.48 -0.31 -5.83
CA HIS A 185 -13.50 0.34 -7.14
C HIS A 185 -12.21 0.17 -7.95
N GLN A 186 -11.18 -0.45 -7.37
CA GLN A 186 -9.92 -0.74 -8.06
C GLN A 186 -9.25 0.52 -8.68
N VAL A 187 -9.28 1.64 -7.95
CA VAL A 187 -8.67 2.90 -8.37
C VAL A 187 -7.89 3.56 -7.22
N ILE A 188 -6.82 4.26 -7.58
CA ILE A 188 -6.24 5.29 -6.70
C ILE A 188 -6.98 6.59 -6.95
N ALA A 189 -7.55 7.16 -5.90
CA ALA A 189 -8.27 8.42 -5.94
C ALA A 189 -7.48 9.51 -5.21
N THR A 190 -7.33 10.66 -5.86
CA THR A 190 -6.71 11.85 -5.27
C THR A 190 -7.64 13.05 -5.44
N LYS A 191 -7.98 13.74 -4.37
CA LYS A 191 -8.69 15.02 -4.42
C LYS A 191 -7.72 16.13 -4.08
N ILE A 192 -7.69 17.18 -4.91
CA ILE A 192 -6.91 18.40 -4.69
C ILE A 192 -7.89 19.56 -4.64
N SER A 193 -7.80 20.40 -3.61
CA SER A 193 -8.69 21.55 -3.44
C SER A 193 -7.98 22.74 -2.80
N ALA A 194 -8.51 23.94 -3.03
CA ALA A 194 -8.13 25.16 -2.33
C ALA A 194 -9.35 25.76 -1.61
N ASN A 195 -9.12 26.48 -0.51
CA ASN A 195 -10.19 27.20 0.21
C ASN A 195 -10.70 28.45 -0.54
N LYS A 196 -9.98 28.90 -1.58
CA LYS A 196 -10.40 30.00 -2.46
C LYS A 196 -10.65 29.46 -3.88
N PRO A 197 -11.83 29.71 -4.47
CA PRO A 197 -12.14 29.30 -5.84
C PRO A 197 -11.07 29.71 -6.86
N GLY A 198 -10.87 28.90 -7.89
CA GLY A 198 -9.97 29.18 -9.01
C GLY A 198 -8.46 29.13 -8.71
N ASN A 199 -8.05 28.58 -7.56
CA ASN A 199 -6.64 28.57 -7.14
C ASN A 199 -5.91 27.24 -7.36
N VAL A 200 -6.58 26.21 -7.90
CA VAL A 200 -5.95 24.92 -8.23
C VAL A 200 -5.49 24.92 -9.68
N SER A 201 -4.17 24.96 -9.88
CA SER A 201 -3.51 24.88 -11.19
C SER A 201 -2.26 24.01 -11.09
N PHE A 202 -2.05 23.12 -12.07
CA PHE A 202 -0.85 22.29 -12.17
C PHE A 202 -0.70 21.67 -13.56
N THR A 203 0.49 21.14 -13.82
CA THR A 203 0.73 20.19 -14.92
C THR A 203 0.82 18.79 -14.34
N VAL A 204 0.21 17.80 -15.00
CA VAL A 204 0.27 16.40 -14.62
C VAL A 204 0.79 15.53 -15.77
N SER A 205 1.60 14.55 -15.41
CA SER A 205 2.14 13.53 -16.31
C SER A 205 2.18 12.16 -15.65
N LEU A 206 2.19 11.12 -16.48
CA LEU A 206 2.59 9.77 -16.08
C LEU A 206 4.01 9.50 -16.58
N THR A 207 4.83 8.85 -15.78
CA THR A 207 6.18 8.41 -16.15
C THR A 207 6.41 6.98 -15.70
N THR A 208 7.30 6.23 -16.36
CA THR A 208 7.64 4.85 -15.96
C THR A 208 9.05 4.49 -16.45
N PRO A 209 9.81 3.66 -15.72
CA PRO A 209 11.09 3.15 -16.20
C PRO A 209 10.94 2.04 -17.27
N LEU A 210 9.72 1.54 -17.52
CA LEU A 210 9.44 0.47 -18.47
C LEU A 210 9.30 0.99 -19.90
N ASP A 211 9.35 0.09 -20.89
CA ASP A 211 9.00 0.46 -22.27
C ASP A 211 7.51 0.79 -22.36
N HIS A 212 7.21 1.96 -22.93
CA HIS A 212 5.86 2.52 -22.88
C HIS A 212 5.57 3.55 -23.96
N LYS A 213 4.27 3.80 -24.15
CA LYS A 213 3.70 4.87 -24.96
C LYS A 213 2.69 5.63 -24.13
N ILE A 214 2.67 6.95 -24.30
CA ILE A 214 1.70 7.83 -23.65
C ILE A 214 0.89 8.52 -24.74
N ARG A 215 -0.42 8.59 -24.55
CA ARG A 215 -1.31 9.49 -25.27
C ARG A 215 -2.20 10.23 -24.30
N VAL A 216 -2.68 11.39 -24.74
CA VAL A 216 -3.66 12.19 -24.01
C VAL A 216 -4.92 12.29 -24.85
N THR A 217 -6.09 12.19 -24.22
CA THR A 217 -7.39 12.28 -24.90
C THR A 217 -8.10 13.59 -24.57
N ASP A 218 -9.05 14.00 -25.43
CA ASP A 218 -9.91 15.16 -25.18
C ASP A 218 -10.87 14.96 -24.00
N ALA A 219 -10.95 13.74 -23.46
CA ALA A 219 -11.71 13.41 -22.25
C ALA A 219 -10.93 13.69 -20.95
N ASN A 220 -9.84 14.47 -21.00
CA ASN A 220 -8.94 14.73 -19.87
C ASN A 220 -8.32 13.46 -19.28
N GLU A 221 -7.93 12.53 -20.15
CA GLU A 221 -7.27 11.28 -19.76
C GLU A 221 -5.83 11.24 -20.26
N ILE A 222 -4.92 10.78 -19.41
CA ILE A 222 -3.57 10.35 -19.80
C ILE A 222 -3.56 8.83 -19.77
N ILE A 223 -3.27 8.19 -20.92
CA ILE A 223 -3.20 6.74 -21.05
C ILE A 223 -1.74 6.35 -21.28
N MET A 224 -1.19 5.56 -20.37
CA MET A 224 0.15 4.99 -20.42
C MET A 224 0.06 3.48 -20.63
N GLU A 225 0.48 3.01 -21.79
CA GLU A 225 0.50 1.59 -22.16
C GLU A 225 1.94 1.12 -22.35
N GLY A 226 2.26 -0.08 -21.91
CA GLY A 226 3.62 -0.60 -22.03
C GLY A 226 3.72 -2.08 -21.73
N SER A 227 4.95 -2.54 -21.56
CA SER A 227 5.24 -3.92 -21.16
C SER A 227 6.45 -4.02 -20.25
N CYS A 228 6.41 -4.98 -19.34
CA CYS A 228 7.59 -5.45 -18.63
C CYS A 228 8.58 -6.11 -19.59
N PRO A 229 9.88 -6.12 -19.26
CA PRO A 229 10.83 -7.05 -19.85
C PRO A 229 10.31 -8.50 -19.72
N GLY A 230 10.28 -9.26 -20.82
CA GLY A 230 9.89 -10.68 -20.78
C GLY A 230 10.95 -11.61 -20.20
N GLU A 231 12.05 -11.06 -19.69
CA GLU A 231 13.09 -11.77 -18.95
C GLU A 231 13.69 -10.85 -17.89
N ARG A 232 14.36 -11.45 -16.91
CA ARG A 232 15.11 -10.72 -15.89
C ARG A 232 16.18 -9.83 -16.55
N PRO A 233 16.34 -8.56 -16.13
CA PRO A 233 17.41 -7.70 -16.62
C PRO A 233 18.79 -8.34 -16.36
N GLN A 234 19.52 -8.67 -17.42
CA GLN A 234 20.91 -9.13 -17.35
C GLN A 234 21.88 -7.98 -17.65
N LYS A 235 23.08 -8.02 -17.05
CA LYS A 235 24.09 -6.94 -17.20
C LYS A 235 24.61 -6.75 -18.64
N ASP A 236 24.47 -7.75 -19.53
CA ASP A 236 25.18 -7.77 -20.83
C ASP A 236 24.32 -8.13 -22.06
N ASN A 237 22.99 -8.11 -21.99
CA ASN A 237 22.17 -8.58 -23.13
C ASN A 237 21.99 -7.50 -24.23
N LYS A 238 22.77 -7.65 -25.32
CA LYS A 238 22.65 -6.90 -26.59
C LYS A 238 21.86 -7.67 -27.66
N THR A 239 20.90 -8.51 -27.27
CA THR A 239 20.05 -9.23 -28.22
C THR A 239 18.79 -8.43 -28.51
N SER A 240 18.44 -8.25 -29.79
CA SER A 240 17.31 -7.42 -30.22
C SER A 240 15.94 -8.10 -30.11
N ASP A 241 15.89 -9.38 -29.72
CA ASP A 241 14.68 -10.19 -29.69
C ASP A 241 14.43 -10.66 -28.24
N HIS A 242 13.73 -9.83 -27.47
CA HIS A 242 13.36 -10.17 -26.11
C HIS A 242 11.97 -10.83 -26.10
N PRO A 243 11.75 -11.86 -25.26
CA PRO A 243 10.42 -12.42 -25.07
C PRO A 243 9.40 -11.34 -24.68
N ILE A 244 8.15 -11.52 -25.09
CA ILE A 244 7.05 -10.64 -24.72
C ILE A 244 6.81 -10.79 -23.20
N GLY A 245 6.94 -9.70 -22.46
CA GLY A 245 6.59 -9.63 -21.05
C GLY A 245 5.15 -9.20 -20.81
N ILE A 246 4.78 -9.12 -19.52
CA ILE A 246 3.45 -8.69 -19.09
C ILE A 246 3.17 -7.27 -19.61
N LYS A 247 2.09 -7.09 -20.36
CA LYS A 247 1.61 -5.78 -20.81
C LYS A 247 0.86 -5.09 -19.69
N PHE A 248 0.90 -3.76 -19.66
CA PHE A 248 0.13 -2.97 -18.71
C PHE A 248 -0.53 -1.77 -19.39
N CYS A 249 -1.59 -1.27 -18.76
CA CYS A 249 -2.22 0.00 -19.08
C CYS A 249 -2.57 0.71 -17.78
N ALA A 250 -2.18 1.98 -17.68
CA ALA A 250 -2.57 2.89 -16.60
C ALA A 250 -3.26 4.10 -17.21
N ILE A 251 -4.47 4.41 -16.71
CA ILE A 251 -5.28 5.53 -17.18
C ILE A 251 -5.52 6.47 -16.02
N LEU A 252 -5.04 7.71 -16.17
CA LEU A 252 -5.26 8.81 -15.24
C LEU A 252 -6.32 9.76 -15.81
N TYR A 253 -7.44 9.92 -15.11
CA TYR A 253 -8.54 10.81 -15.49
C TYR A 253 -8.66 11.99 -14.53
N LEU A 254 -8.91 13.18 -15.08
CA LEU A 254 -9.11 14.42 -14.32
C LEU A 254 -10.58 14.88 -14.41
N GLN A 255 -11.25 14.88 -13.27
CA GLN A 255 -12.58 15.46 -13.10
C GLN A 255 -12.46 16.80 -12.36
N THR A 256 -12.69 17.90 -13.09
CA THR A 256 -12.49 19.26 -12.57
C THR A 256 -13.78 19.88 -12.08
N ASN A 257 -13.69 20.72 -11.05
CA ASN A 257 -14.78 21.56 -10.56
C ASN A 257 -14.36 23.03 -10.54
N GLY A 258 -15.30 23.93 -10.83
CA GLY A 258 -15.11 25.38 -10.85
C GLY A 258 -15.31 25.99 -12.25
N ALA A 259 -16.00 27.14 -12.30
CA ALA A 259 -16.43 27.79 -13.54
C ALA A 259 -15.26 28.25 -14.44
N ASN A 260 -14.08 28.46 -13.87
CA ASN A 260 -12.90 28.95 -14.58
C ASN A 260 -11.91 27.82 -14.97
N SER A 261 -12.24 26.56 -14.64
CA SER A 261 -11.36 25.42 -14.89
C SER A 261 -11.13 25.22 -16.38
N LYS A 262 -9.86 25.19 -16.79
CA LYS A 262 -9.44 24.88 -18.17
C LYS A 262 -8.39 23.79 -18.17
N VAL A 263 -8.65 22.72 -18.90
CA VAL A 263 -7.68 21.65 -19.15
C VAL A 263 -7.12 21.82 -20.56
N LYS A 264 -5.79 21.71 -20.71
CA LYS A 264 -5.09 21.79 -21.99
C LYS A 264 -4.11 20.64 -22.13
N ILE A 265 -4.01 20.09 -23.32
CA ILE A 265 -2.98 19.11 -23.67
C ILE A 265 -1.66 19.86 -23.89
N LEU A 266 -0.59 19.38 -23.25
CA LEU A 266 0.77 19.89 -23.44
C LEU A 266 1.67 18.79 -23.99
N LYS A 267 2.32 19.07 -25.13
CA LYS A 267 3.33 18.20 -25.75
C LYS A 267 2.85 16.75 -25.94
N ASP A 268 1.55 16.57 -26.19
CA ASP A 268 0.86 15.29 -26.44
C ASP A 268 0.96 14.22 -25.34
N LYS A 269 1.52 14.56 -24.18
CA LYS A 269 1.83 13.61 -23.09
C LYS A 269 1.42 14.10 -21.70
N MET A 270 1.02 15.35 -21.56
CA MET A 270 0.71 15.97 -20.28
C MET A 270 -0.62 16.72 -20.35
N LEU A 271 -1.29 16.83 -19.21
CA LEU A 271 -2.44 17.70 -19.04
C LEU A 271 -2.04 18.88 -18.16
N LYS A 272 -2.43 20.08 -18.56
CA LYS A 272 -2.32 21.29 -17.73
C LYS A 272 -3.70 21.74 -17.32
N LEU A 273 -3.92 21.82 -16.01
CA LEU A 273 -5.09 22.39 -15.38
C LEU A 273 -4.81 23.84 -14.96
N ASP A 274 -5.65 24.77 -15.39
CA ASP A 274 -5.63 26.18 -14.98
C ASP A 274 -6.95 26.52 -14.27
N GLY A 275 -6.88 27.02 -13.02
CA GLY A 275 -7.95 27.78 -12.40
C GLY A 275 -9.17 27.00 -11.91
N ALA A 276 -8.98 25.78 -11.39
CA ALA A 276 -10.05 25.01 -10.76
C ALA A 276 -10.26 25.36 -9.28
N ASP A 277 -11.44 25.06 -8.75
CA ASP A 277 -11.74 25.11 -7.31
C ASP A 277 -11.24 23.84 -6.62
N SER A 278 -11.48 22.71 -7.28
CA SER A 278 -10.98 21.40 -6.91
C SER A 278 -10.88 20.49 -8.12
N VAL A 279 -10.11 19.43 -8.01
CA VAL A 279 -10.03 18.36 -9.01
C VAL A 279 -9.93 17.01 -8.33
N ILE A 280 -10.57 16.01 -8.95
CA ILE A 280 -10.44 14.61 -8.58
C ILE A 280 -9.62 13.93 -9.68
N LEU A 281 -8.57 13.24 -9.28
CA LEU A 281 -7.75 12.41 -10.13
C LEU A 281 -8.09 10.95 -9.81
N LEU A 282 -8.46 10.19 -10.82
CA LEU A 282 -8.71 8.75 -10.73
C LEU A 282 -7.70 8.02 -11.59
N LEU A 283 -6.91 7.15 -10.97
CA LEU A 283 -6.00 6.24 -11.66
C LEU A 283 -6.54 4.82 -11.58
N ALA A 284 -6.86 4.25 -12.74
CA ALA A 284 -7.07 2.82 -12.91
C ALA A 284 -5.87 2.21 -13.63
N ALA A 285 -5.47 1.00 -13.25
CA ALA A 285 -4.46 0.26 -13.99
C ALA A 285 -4.79 -1.23 -14.03
N ALA A 286 -4.33 -1.89 -15.09
CA ALA A 286 -4.50 -3.32 -15.29
C ALA A 286 -3.28 -3.89 -16.05
N THR A 287 -3.14 -5.21 -16.00
CA THR A 287 -2.08 -5.95 -16.71
C THR A 287 -2.67 -7.08 -17.55
N SER A 288 -1.86 -7.63 -18.45
CA SER A 288 -2.18 -8.87 -19.18
C SER A 288 -1.82 -10.13 -18.39
N PHE A 289 -1.69 -10.06 -17.06
CA PHE A 289 -1.44 -11.24 -16.23
C PHE A 289 -2.75 -11.99 -16.04
N GLU A 290 -2.89 -13.13 -16.70
CA GLU A 290 -4.08 -13.98 -16.63
C GLU A 290 -3.94 -15.11 -15.60
N GLY A 291 -2.71 -15.44 -15.22
CA GLY A 291 -2.41 -16.43 -14.21
C GLY A 291 -0.97 -16.96 -14.27
N PRO A 292 -0.53 -17.72 -13.27
CA PRO A 292 0.87 -18.13 -13.11
C PRO A 292 1.33 -19.21 -14.11
N PHE A 293 0.42 -19.73 -14.94
CA PHE A 293 0.70 -20.78 -15.92
C PHE A 293 0.53 -20.33 -17.38
N ILE A 294 0.11 -19.09 -17.62
CA ILE A 294 -0.12 -18.54 -18.97
C ILE A 294 1.04 -17.64 -19.33
N LYS A 295 1.66 -17.88 -20.49
CA LYS A 295 2.74 -17.00 -20.95
C LYS A 295 2.20 -15.63 -21.32
N PRO A 296 2.94 -14.52 -21.10
CA PRO A 296 2.44 -13.20 -21.47
C PRO A 296 2.10 -13.06 -22.97
N SER A 297 2.81 -13.79 -23.84
CA SER A 297 2.51 -13.87 -25.29
C SER A 297 1.20 -14.56 -25.63
N GLU A 298 0.64 -15.36 -24.72
CA GLU A 298 -0.56 -16.17 -24.90
C GLU A 298 -1.79 -15.59 -24.18
N SER A 299 -1.60 -14.55 -23.35
CA SER A 299 -2.71 -13.94 -22.62
C SER A 299 -3.73 -13.32 -23.57
N LYS A 300 -5.00 -13.53 -23.23
CA LYS A 300 -6.15 -12.94 -23.93
C LYS A 300 -6.65 -11.67 -23.27
N LEU A 301 -6.09 -11.29 -22.13
CA LEU A 301 -6.46 -10.08 -21.41
C LEU A 301 -5.91 -8.85 -22.12
N ASP A 302 -6.82 -7.93 -22.44
CA ASP A 302 -6.46 -6.58 -22.88
C ASP A 302 -6.42 -5.65 -21.66
N PRO A 303 -5.22 -5.20 -21.22
CA PRO A 303 -5.11 -4.32 -20.06
C PRO A 303 -5.78 -2.96 -20.30
N THR A 304 -5.84 -2.48 -21.54
CA THR A 304 -6.46 -1.19 -21.86
C THR A 304 -7.97 -1.25 -21.69
N VAL A 305 -8.61 -2.32 -22.19
CA VAL A 305 -10.06 -2.53 -21.99
C VAL A 305 -10.37 -2.70 -20.51
N SER A 306 -9.53 -3.44 -19.78
CA SER A 306 -9.71 -3.72 -18.34
C SER A 306 -9.59 -2.44 -17.50
N ALA A 307 -8.54 -1.64 -17.73
CA ALA A 307 -8.34 -0.37 -17.05
C ALA A 307 -9.46 0.64 -17.38
N PHE A 308 -9.88 0.71 -18.64
CA PHE A 308 -10.96 1.61 -19.05
C PHE A 308 -12.31 1.23 -18.44
N THR A 309 -12.62 -0.07 -18.38
CA THR A 309 -13.85 -0.58 -17.74
C THR A 309 -13.89 -0.19 -16.27
N THR A 310 -12.80 -0.44 -15.54
CA THR A 310 -12.63 -0.06 -14.14
C THR A 310 -12.84 1.44 -13.92
N LEU A 311 -12.16 2.25 -14.74
CA LEU A 311 -12.26 3.71 -14.68
C LEU A 311 -13.68 4.22 -15.00
N SER A 312 -14.39 3.56 -15.91
CA SER A 312 -15.75 3.93 -16.31
C SER A 312 -16.77 3.77 -15.18
N VAL A 313 -16.61 2.73 -14.35
CA VAL A 313 -17.40 2.57 -13.13
C VAL A 313 -17.04 3.67 -12.13
N ALA A 314 -15.75 3.86 -11.84
CA ALA A 314 -15.30 4.81 -10.83
C ALA A 314 -15.69 6.27 -11.16
N ARG A 315 -15.59 6.69 -12.43
CA ARG A 315 -15.92 8.07 -12.85
C ARG A 315 -17.42 8.40 -12.78
N SER A 316 -18.28 7.39 -12.68
CA SER A 316 -19.73 7.58 -12.52
C SER A 316 -20.14 7.95 -11.09
N LEU A 317 -19.23 7.78 -10.13
CA LEU A 317 -19.44 8.04 -8.71
C LEU A 317 -18.88 9.40 -8.32
N SER A 318 -19.50 10.06 -7.35
CA SER A 318 -18.90 11.21 -6.71
C SER A 318 -17.68 10.78 -5.87
N TYR A 319 -16.76 11.72 -5.64
CA TYR A 319 -15.64 11.48 -4.71
C TYR A 319 -16.11 11.01 -3.32
N SER A 320 -17.22 11.58 -2.84
CA SER A 320 -17.79 11.23 -1.56
C SER A 320 -18.32 9.80 -1.50
N GLN A 321 -18.95 9.34 -2.58
CA GLN A 321 -19.37 7.95 -2.72
C GLN A 321 -18.15 7.01 -2.75
N LEU A 322 -17.15 7.31 -3.60
CA LEU A 322 -15.92 6.52 -3.68
C LEU A 322 -15.23 6.39 -2.30
N LYS A 323 -15.14 7.50 -1.56
CA LYS A 323 -14.55 7.52 -0.23
C LYS A 323 -15.40 6.74 0.78
N ALA A 324 -16.73 6.87 0.75
CA ALA A 324 -17.60 6.12 1.64
C ALA A 324 -17.48 4.60 1.42
N TYR A 325 -17.50 4.13 0.17
CA TYR A 325 -17.28 2.72 -0.14
C TYR A 325 -15.88 2.23 0.27
N HIS A 326 -14.85 3.05 0.06
CA HIS A 326 -13.50 2.76 0.53
C HIS A 326 -13.44 2.59 2.05
N MET A 327 -14.06 3.51 2.79
CA MET A 327 -14.09 3.46 4.24
C MET A 327 -14.89 2.27 4.76
N ASP A 328 -16.05 1.96 4.19
CA ASP A 328 -16.87 0.80 4.57
C ASP A 328 -16.08 -0.51 4.42
N ASP A 329 -15.45 -0.71 3.26
CA ASP A 329 -14.58 -1.84 3.00
C ASP A 329 -13.41 -1.93 3.99
N TYR A 330 -12.63 -0.87 4.09
CA TYR A 330 -11.40 -0.84 4.89
C TYR A 330 -11.69 -1.00 6.39
N GLN A 331 -12.68 -0.27 6.90
CA GLN A 331 -13.01 -0.26 8.33
C GLN A 331 -13.64 -1.58 8.78
N SER A 332 -14.34 -2.29 7.89
CA SER A 332 -14.85 -3.64 8.17
C SER A 332 -13.74 -4.63 8.55
N LEU A 333 -12.50 -4.39 8.11
CA LEU A 333 -11.30 -5.14 8.46
C LEU A 333 -10.54 -4.49 9.62
N PHE A 334 -10.25 -3.19 9.49
CA PHE A 334 -9.36 -2.49 10.42
C PHE A 334 -9.95 -2.35 11.83
N GLN A 335 -11.26 -2.08 11.97
CA GLN A 335 -11.88 -1.85 13.28
C GLN A 335 -12.07 -3.14 14.12
N ARG A 336 -11.79 -4.33 13.56
CA ARG A 336 -11.93 -5.62 14.25
C ARG A 336 -11.02 -5.79 15.47
N VAL A 337 -9.91 -5.05 15.54
CA VAL A 337 -8.96 -5.12 16.66
C VAL A 337 -8.56 -3.71 17.09
N SER A 338 -8.67 -3.47 18.38
CA SER A 338 -8.08 -2.31 19.07
C SER A 338 -7.00 -2.78 20.03
N LEU A 339 -5.92 -2.02 20.14
CA LEU A 339 -4.85 -2.25 21.11
C LEU A 339 -4.61 -0.95 21.85
N GLN A 340 -4.62 -1.04 23.18
CA GLN A 340 -4.44 0.09 24.08
C GLN A 340 -3.47 -0.33 25.19
N LEU A 341 -2.31 0.33 25.20
CA LEU A 341 -1.23 0.17 26.17
C LEU A 341 -1.05 1.44 27.01
N SER A 342 -1.32 2.60 26.40
CA SER A 342 -1.41 3.88 27.08
C SER A 342 -2.72 3.98 27.88
N HIS A 343 -2.62 4.47 29.12
CA HIS A 343 -3.79 4.87 29.90
C HIS A 343 -4.10 6.33 29.60
N ASP A 344 -5.40 6.64 29.47
CA ASP A 344 -5.85 8.01 29.62
C ASP A 344 -5.42 8.46 31.01
N CYS A 345 -4.47 9.39 31.08
CA CYS A 345 -4.23 10.13 32.31
C CYS A 345 -5.44 11.04 32.52
N ASN A 346 -6.52 10.49 33.05
CA ASN A 346 -7.54 11.25 33.75
C ASN A 346 -6.87 11.84 35.00
N TYR A 347 -6.18 12.96 34.83
CA TYR A 347 -5.43 13.69 35.85
C TYR A 347 -6.31 14.11 37.04
N GLN A 348 -7.64 14.03 36.92
CA GLN A 348 -8.61 14.44 37.95
C GLN A 348 -8.98 13.36 38.98
N LEU A 349 -8.55 12.10 38.84
CA LEU A 349 -8.98 11.02 39.76
C LEU A 349 -7.90 10.53 40.74
N TRP A 350 -6.70 11.13 40.70
CA TRP A 350 -5.58 10.81 41.60
C TRP A 350 -5.50 11.75 42.82
N GLU A 351 -5.88 13.03 42.71
CA GLU A 351 -5.81 13.98 43.85
C GLU A 351 -6.84 13.67 44.96
N ASN A 352 -7.99 13.07 44.62
CA ASN A 352 -9.04 12.79 45.59
C ASN A 352 -8.84 11.52 46.44
N ARG A 353 -7.77 10.75 46.20
CA ARG A 353 -7.45 9.52 46.99
C ARG A 353 -6.24 9.65 47.92
N LEU A 354 -5.53 10.77 47.89
CA LEU A 354 -4.45 11.08 48.85
C LEU A 354 -4.88 12.04 49.98
N GLY A 355 -6.15 12.46 50.02
CA GLY A 355 -6.70 13.32 51.08
C GLY A 355 -7.44 12.59 52.21
N GLN A 356 -7.57 11.25 52.17
CA GLN A 356 -8.33 10.48 53.17
C GLN A 356 -7.67 9.13 53.50
N SER A 357 -6.50 9.15 54.13
CA SER A 357 -6.08 8.08 55.05
C SER A 357 -4.86 8.51 55.86
N ALA A 358 -5.06 9.44 56.78
CA ALA A 358 -4.12 9.68 57.87
C ALA A 358 -4.93 9.67 59.17
N GLU A 359 -5.22 8.47 59.69
CA GLU A 359 -5.46 8.19 61.11
C GLU A 359 -5.75 6.70 61.31
N ALA A 360 -4.72 5.93 61.64
CA ALA A 360 -4.74 4.78 62.57
C ALA A 360 -3.36 4.12 62.54
N GLY A 361 -2.64 4.16 63.67
CA GLY A 361 -1.29 3.62 63.78
C GLY A 361 -1.24 2.10 63.93
N SER A 362 -0.09 1.52 63.60
CA SER A 362 0.67 0.62 64.48
C SER A 362 1.98 0.22 63.81
N GLN A 363 2.99 0.03 64.66
CA GLN A 363 4.36 -0.36 64.34
C GLN A 363 4.39 -1.82 63.87
N ASP A 364 5.03 -2.11 62.74
CA ASP A 364 6.13 -3.07 62.72
C ASP A 364 6.93 -3.01 61.41
N ALA A 365 8.23 -3.26 61.54
CA ALA A 365 9.22 -3.05 60.49
C ALA A 365 9.52 -4.31 59.67
N THR A 366 10.13 -4.06 58.49
CA THR A 366 10.93 -4.95 57.62
C THR A 366 10.21 -5.79 56.56
N VAL A 367 10.21 -5.29 55.32
CA VAL A 367 10.57 -6.07 54.11
C VAL A 367 11.26 -5.13 53.10
N SER A 368 12.32 -5.67 52.48
CA SER A 368 13.38 -5.06 51.68
C SER A 368 12.97 -4.21 50.47
N ASP A 369 13.78 -3.17 50.26
CA ASP A 369 13.93 -2.36 49.05
C ASP A 369 14.10 -3.16 47.76
N TYR A 370 13.08 -3.09 46.91
CA TYR A 370 13.23 -2.98 45.46
C TYR A 370 12.21 -1.95 44.96
N ALA A 371 12.45 -0.69 45.31
CA ALA A 371 11.72 0.43 44.75
C ALA A 371 12.15 0.59 43.28
N PHE A 372 11.33 0.08 42.36
CA PHE A 372 11.26 0.65 41.01
C PHE A 372 11.05 2.16 41.18
N GLN A 373 12.06 2.95 40.83
CA GLN A 373 11.89 4.39 40.64
C GLN A 373 10.86 4.56 39.53
N ARG A 374 9.58 4.76 39.91
CA ARG A 374 8.59 5.33 39.02
C ARG A 374 9.15 6.67 38.57
N ALA A 375 9.45 6.77 37.27
CA ALA A 375 9.75 8.04 36.66
C ALA A 375 8.60 8.99 36.99
N ASP A 376 8.93 10.03 37.74
CA ASP A 376 8.01 11.06 38.18
C ASP A 376 7.54 11.82 36.93
N CYS A 377 6.34 11.50 36.41
CA CYS A 377 5.76 12.14 35.23
C CYS A 377 5.35 13.61 35.46
N THR A 378 5.78 14.23 36.54
CA THR A 378 5.36 15.59 36.94
C THR A 378 6.29 16.71 36.46
N ARG A 379 7.27 16.42 35.59
CA ARG A 379 8.22 17.45 35.13
C ARG A 379 8.31 17.61 33.62
N SER A 380 7.21 18.03 32.99
CA SER A 380 7.25 18.90 31.80
C SER A 380 5.85 19.44 31.45
N ALA A 381 5.26 20.24 32.33
CA ALA A 381 4.22 21.18 31.90
C ALA A 381 4.92 22.34 31.16
N VAL A 382 4.31 22.76 30.04
CA VAL A 382 4.72 23.82 29.09
C VAL A 382 5.67 23.35 27.98
N LEU A 383 5.14 22.67 26.96
CA LEU A 383 5.64 22.76 25.58
C LEU A 383 4.47 22.64 24.60
N ASN A 384 4.49 23.50 23.58
CA ASN A 384 3.47 23.74 22.56
C ASN A 384 2.70 22.52 22.05
N ASP A 385 1.45 22.81 21.71
CA ASP A 385 0.39 22.00 21.06
C ASP A 385 0.72 21.48 19.65
N SER A 386 1.99 21.20 19.36
CA SER A 386 2.43 20.58 18.11
C SER A 386 2.48 19.06 18.27
N VAL A 387 1.57 18.35 17.60
CA VAL A 387 1.66 16.90 17.40
C VAL A 387 3.06 16.57 16.90
N LYS A 388 3.84 15.83 17.70
CA LYS A 388 5.21 15.40 17.32
C LYS A 388 5.16 14.51 16.09
N SER A 389 6.13 14.66 15.20
CA SER A 389 6.24 13.77 14.04
C SER A 389 6.54 12.34 14.49
N THR A 390 6.11 11.35 13.70
CA THR A 390 6.39 9.94 14.01
C THR A 390 7.89 9.64 14.02
N VAL A 391 8.69 10.32 13.20
CA VAL A 391 10.15 10.17 13.24
C VAL A 391 10.74 10.68 14.56
N ASP A 392 10.27 11.81 15.09
CA ASP A 392 10.72 12.31 16.39
C ASP A 392 10.32 11.35 17.52
N ARG A 393 9.13 10.74 17.43
CA ARG A 393 8.67 9.71 18.36
C ARG A 393 9.57 8.48 18.33
N ILE A 394 9.95 8.01 17.14
CA ILE A 394 10.88 6.87 16.97
C ILE A 394 12.26 7.20 17.57
N ILE A 395 12.82 8.38 17.25
CA ILE A 395 14.16 8.80 17.73
C ILE A 395 14.20 8.86 19.27
N THR A 396 13.11 9.35 19.88
CA THR A 396 13.01 9.53 21.34
C THR A 396 12.49 8.30 22.08
N PHE A 397 12.12 7.22 21.39
CA PHE A 397 11.49 6.04 21.99
C PHE A 397 12.35 5.37 23.06
N LYS A 398 13.67 5.30 22.85
CA LYS A 398 14.61 4.72 23.83
C LYS A 398 14.63 5.46 25.17
N ASP A 399 14.18 6.71 25.20
CA ASP A 399 14.24 7.59 26.37
C ASP A 399 12.87 7.72 27.05
N ASN A 400 11.77 7.63 26.29
CA ASN A 400 10.40 7.86 26.79
C ASN A 400 9.49 6.63 26.77
N GLU A 401 9.89 5.55 26.07
CA GLU A 401 9.13 4.31 25.90
C GLU A 401 7.66 4.51 25.51
N ASP A 402 7.35 5.51 24.66
CA ASP A 402 5.99 5.92 24.27
C ASP A 402 5.06 4.73 23.92
N PRO A 403 4.14 4.32 24.82
CA PRO A 403 3.29 3.14 24.60
C PRO A 403 2.34 3.33 23.41
N SER A 404 1.96 4.57 23.11
CA SER A 404 1.09 4.88 21.97
C SER A 404 1.83 4.73 20.63
N LEU A 405 3.17 4.71 20.62
CA LEU A 405 3.95 4.40 19.40
C LEU A 405 3.92 2.90 19.12
N VAL A 406 3.92 2.07 20.18
CA VAL A 406 3.78 0.61 20.06
C VAL A 406 2.39 0.25 19.55
N GLU A 407 1.34 0.91 20.06
CA GLU A 407 -0.03 0.80 19.52
C GLU A 407 -0.07 1.16 18.03
N LEU A 408 0.53 2.29 17.65
CA LEU A 408 0.60 2.73 16.25
C LEU A 408 1.34 1.72 15.37
N LEU A 409 2.48 1.19 15.81
CA LEU A 409 3.26 0.21 15.06
C LEU A 409 2.49 -1.12 14.87
N PHE A 410 1.81 -1.59 15.91
CA PHE A 410 0.94 -2.76 15.84
C PHE A 410 -0.17 -2.57 14.79
N GLN A 411 -0.88 -1.44 14.87
CA GLN A 411 -1.94 -1.12 13.92
C GLN A 411 -1.40 -0.86 12.50
N PHE A 412 -0.18 -0.35 12.37
CA PHE A 412 0.46 -0.17 11.08
C PHE A 412 0.74 -1.51 10.39
N GLY A 413 1.13 -2.55 11.13
CA GLY A 413 1.26 -3.92 10.58
C GLY A 413 -0.05 -4.46 10.01
N ARG A 414 -1.17 -4.26 10.73
CA ARG A 414 -2.51 -4.63 10.25
C ARG A 414 -2.91 -3.84 9.01
N TYR A 415 -2.70 -2.52 9.04
CA TYR A 415 -2.93 -1.63 7.91
C TYR A 415 -2.18 -2.09 6.66
N LEU A 416 -0.87 -2.35 6.77
CA LEU A 416 -0.05 -2.76 5.64
C LEU A 416 -0.57 -4.06 5.01
N LEU A 417 -0.91 -5.07 5.83
CA LEU A 417 -1.45 -6.34 5.32
C LEU A 417 -2.77 -6.13 4.57
N ILE A 418 -3.70 -5.33 5.10
CA ILE A 418 -4.95 -4.97 4.40
C ILE A 418 -4.63 -4.26 3.08
N SER A 419 -3.61 -3.39 3.06
CA SER A 419 -3.26 -2.61 1.88
C SER A 419 -2.46 -3.37 0.81
N CYS A 420 -1.82 -4.51 1.13
CA CYS A 420 -1.01 -5.27 0.19
C CYS A 420 -1.46 -6.72 -0.05
N SER A 421 -2.47 -7.23 0.66
CA SER A 421 -2.99 -8.58 0.45
C SER A 421 -4.49 -8.65 0.69
N ARG A 422 -5.26 -8.77 -0.40
CA ARG A 422 -6.72 -8.86 -0.39
C ARG A 422 -7.16 -10.05 -1.24
N PRO A 423 -8.37 -10.62 -1.02
CA PRO A 423 -8.90 -11.67 -1.90
C PRO A 423 -8.76 -11.32 -3.38
N GLY A 424 -8.23 -12.27 -4.17
CA GLY A 424 -7.99 -12.13 -5.61
C GLY A 424 -6.78 -11.26 -6.01
N THR A 425 -5.90 -10.87 -5.08
CA THR A 425 -4.62 -10.20 -5.38
C THR A 425 -3.46 -11.20 -5.35
N GLN A 426 -2.27 -10.76 -5.74
CA GLN A 426 -1.05 -11.53 -5.47
C GLN A 426 -0.70 -11.50 -3.97
N ILE A 427 0.23 -12.36 -3.58
CA ILE A 427 0.82 -12.36 -2.24
C ILE A 427 1.57 -11.07 -1.93
N SER A 428 1.61 -10.70 -0.66
CA SER A 428 2.51 -9.67 -0.14
C SER A 428 3.95 -10.14 -0.32
N ASN A 429 4.68 -9.46 -1.21
CA ASN A 429 6.08 -9.78 -1.52
C ASN A 429 7.03 -9.19 -0.44
N LEU A 430 8.36 -9.18 -0.65
CA LEU A 430 9.31 -8.64 0.34
C LEU A 430 9.09 -7.17 0.71
N GLN A 431 8.41 -6.41 -0.15
CA GLN A 431 8.09 -4.99 0.02
C GLN A 431 6.57 -4.76 0.04
N GLY A 432 5.78 -5.81 0.30
CA GLY A 432 4.32 -5.77 0.19
C GLY A 432 3.90 -5.68 -1.27
N ILE A 433 3.61 -4.46 -1.73
CA ILE A 433 3.36 -4.10 -3.13
C ILE A 433 4.05 -2.77 -3.50
N TRP A 434 4.98 -2.26 -2.69
CA TRP A 434 5.56 -0.92 -2.89
C TRP A 434 7.04 -1.01 -3.23
N SER A 435 7.38 -0.89 -4.51
CA SER A 435 8.77 -0.81 -5.01
C SER A 435 8.96 0.40 -5.92
N ASN A 436 10.16 0.99 -5.86
CA ASN A 436 10.56 2.11 -6.71
C ASN A 436 11.70 1.78 -7.68
N ASP A 437 12.30 0.60 -7.51
CA ASP A 437 13.54 0.21 -8.16
C ASP A 437 13.22 -0.90 -9.17
N PRO A 438 13.60 -0.77 -10.45
CA PRO A 438 13.54 -1.86 -11.43
C PRO A 438 14.46 -3.04 -11.10
N SER A 439 15.39 -2.89 -10.15
CA SER A 439 16.28 -3.93 -9.62
C SER A 439 16.30 -3.91 -8.08
N PRO A 440 15.14 -4.12 -7.43
CA PRO A 440 15.02 -3.99 -5.99
C PRO A 440 15.83 -5.06 -5.26
N PRO A 441 16.25 -4.82 -4.00
CA PRO A 441 16.94 -5.82 -3.19
C PRO A 441 16.18 -7.15 -3.14
N TRP A 442 16.89 -8.25 -3.44
CA TRP A 442 16.32 -9.59 -3.56
C TRP A 442 15.09 -9.66 -4.47
N ASP A 443 15.07 -8.82 -5.51
CA ASP A 443 14.06 -8.78 -6.57
C ASP A 443 12.64 -8.47 -6.09
N ALA A 444 12.53 -8.03 -4.82
CA ALA A 444 11.30 -8.01 -4.05
C ALA A 444 10.50 -9.34 -4.13
N ALA A 445 11.18 -10.47 -4.38
CA ALA A 445 10.55 -11.76 -4.60
C ALA A 445 9.95 -12.35 -3.32
N PRO A 446 8.96 -13.26 -3.40
CA PRO A 446 8.47 -13.97 -2.23
C PRO A 446 9.51 -15.01 -1.76
N HIS A 447 10.11 -14.79 -0.58
CA HIS A 447 11.13 -15.67 -0.01
C HIS A 447 10.51 -16.66 1.00
N PRO A 448 10.39 -17.96 0.68
CA PRO A 448 9.60 -18.92 1.46
C PRO A 448 10.41 -19.64 2.55
N ASN A 449 11.49 -19.05 3.05
CA ASN A 449 12.31 -19.63 4.12
C ASN A 449 12.23 -18.86 5.45
N ILE A 450 11.52 -17.73 5.49
CA ILE A 450 11.10 -17.00 6.70
C ILE A 450 10.22 -15.79 6.34
N ASN A 451 10.59 -15.03 5.29
CA ASN A 451 10.00 -13.72 5.00
C ASN A 451 8.54 -13.81 4.59
N LEU A 452 8.21 -14.70 3.64
CA LEU A 452 6.83 -14.87 3.19
C LEU A 452 5.95 -15.34 4.34
N GLN A 453 6.42 -16.27 5.17
CA GLN A 453 5.67 -16.73 6.34
C GLN A 453 5.42 -15.56 7.32
N MET A 454 6.45 -14.76 7.59
CA MET A 454 6.37 -13.62 8.50
C MET A 454 5.36 -12.57 8.05
N ASN A 455 5.27 -12.31 6.74
CA ASN A 455 4.26 -11.39 6.17
C ASN A 455 2.84 -11.77 6.59
N TYR A 456 2.55 -13.07 6.76
CA TYR A 456 1.22 -13.59 7.06
C TYR A 456 1.01 -14.03 8.50
N TRP A 457 2.02 -13.98 9.37
CA TRP A 457 1.85 -14.22 10.82
C TRP A 457 0.74 -13.38 11.47
N PRO A 458 0.55 -12.08 11.13
CA PRO A 458 -0.54 -11.31 11.74
C PRO A 458 -1.93 -11.67 11.21
N ALA A 459 -2.06 -12.37 10.07
CA ALA A 459 -3.35 -12.54 9.39
C ALA A 459 -4.44 -13.15 10.29
N LEU A 460 -4.15 -14.28 10.94
CA LEU A 460 -5.09 -14.92 11.87
C LEU A 460 -5.18 -14.22 13.24
N PRO A 461 -4.08 -14.06 14.02
CA PRO A 461 -4.17 -13.51 15.37
C PRO A 461 -4.63 -12.05 15.41
N CYS A 462 -4.49 -11.29 14.31
CA CYS A 462 -4.96 -9.91 14.21
C CYS A 462 -6.31 -9.76 13.46
N ASN A 463 -7.06 -10.86 13.32
CA ASN A 463 -8.43 -10.90 12.79
C ASN A 463 -8.58 -10.39 11.34
N LEU A 464 -7.68 -10.84 10.46
CA LEU A 464 -7.59 -10.52 9.04
C LEU A 464 -7.49 -11.81 8.19
N SER A 465 -8.32 -12.81 8.50
CA SER A 465 -8.28 -14.14 7.86
C SER A 465 -8.35 -14.10 6.33
N GLU A 466 -9.14 -13.19 5.78
CA GLU A 466 -9.37 -13.02 4.34
C GLU A 466 -8.12 -12.50 3.64
N CYS A 467 -7.24 -11.78 4.36
CA CYS A 467 -5.99 -11.28 3.80
C CYS A 467 -4.98 -12.41 3.56
N GLN A 468 -5.20 -13.64 4.05
CA GLN A 468 -4.32 -14.78 3.80
C GLN A 468 -4.69 -15.58 2.54
N GLU A 469 -5.84 -15.32 1.92
CA GLU A 469 -6.29 -16.04 0.72
C GLU A 469 -5.26 -16.03 -0.42
N PRO A 470 -4.60 -14.88 -0.75
CA PRO A 470 -3.55 -14.87 -1.76
C PRO A 470 -2.41 -15.85 -1.48
N LEU A 471 -2.09 -16.11 -0.20
CA LEU A 471 -1.06 -17.07 0.18
C LEU A 471 -1.48 -18.50 -0.18
N PHE A 472 -2.74 -18.85 0.02
CA PHE A 472 -3.24 -20.18 -0.35
C PHE A 472 -3.31 -20.38 -1.86
N ASP A 473 -3.73 -19.35 -2.61
CA ASP A 473 -3.70 -19.38 -4.08
C ASP A 473 -2.27 -19.58 -4.62
N PHE A 474 -1.31 -18.88 -4.01
CA PHE A 474 0.10 -19.01 -4.34
C PHE A 474 0.65 -20.40 -4.00
N ILE A 475 0.35 -20.95 -2.81
CA ILE A 475 0.75 -22.31 -2.42
C ILE A 475 0.11 -23.35 -3.34
N GLY A 476 -1.16 -23.16 -3.71
CA GLY A 476 -1.86 -24.00 -4.68
C GLY A 476 -1.14 -24.02 -6.02
N SER A 477 -0.76 -22.85 -6.52
CA SER A 477 0.00 -22.71 -7.78
C SER A 477 1.40 -23.32 -7.67
N LEU A 478 2.09 -23.13 -6.55
CA LEU A 478 3.39 -23.75 -6.28
C LEU A 478 3.29 -25.27 -6.24
N SER A 479 2.22 -25.86 -5.72
CA SER A 479 2.07 -27.32 -5.66
C SER A 479 2.10 -27.98 -7.05
N VAL A 480 1.54 -27.32 -8.07
CA VAL A 480 1.54 -27.80 -9.46
C VAL A 480 2.95 -27.82 -10.04
N ASN A 481 3.71 -26.73 -9.87
CA ASN A 481 5.09 -26.65 -10.36
C ASN A 481 6.04 -27.51 -9.52
N GLY A 482 5.88 -27.49 -8.20
CA GLY A 482 6.65 -28.26 -7.24
C GLY A 482 6.51 -29.77 -7.43
N ALA A 483 5.33 -30.27 -7.81
CA ALA A 483 5.14 -31.68 -8.14
C ALA A 483 6.01 -32.14 -9.34
N LYS A 484 6.24 -31.26 -10.32
CA LYS A 484 7.15 -31.54 -11.45
C LYS A 484 8.60 -31.62 -10.98
N THR A 485 9.02 -30.69 -10.12
CA THR A 485 10.35 -30.70 -9.50
C THR A 485 10.55 -31.96 -8.64
N ALA A 486 9.57 -32.31 -7.81
CA ALA A 486 9.64 -33.47 -6.92
C ALA A 486 9.64 -34.80 -7.70
N LYS A 487 8.92 -34.91 -8.82
CA LYS A 487 8.93 -36.12 -9.67
C LYS A 487 10.30 -36.39 -10.30
N LEU A 488 11.09 -35.34 -10.52
CA LEU A 488 12.40 -35.44 -11.13
C LEU A 488 13.47 -35.90 -10.13
N LEU A 489 13.41 -35.41 -8.88
CA LEU A 489 14.32 -35.72 -7.78
C LEU A 489 14.08 -37.12 -7.21
#